data_AF-A0AAJ0U189-F1
#
_entry.id   AF-A0AAJ0U189-F1
#
_cell.length_a   1.000
_cell.length_b   1.000
_cell.length_c   1.000
_cell.angle_alpha   90.00
_cell.angle_beta   90.00
_cell.angle_gamma   90.00
#
_symmetry.space_group_name_H-M   'P 1'
#
loop_
_entity.id
_entity.type
_entity.pdbx_description
1 polymer ?
#
loop_
_entity_poly.entity_id
_entity_poly.type
_entity_poly.pdbx_seq_one_letter_code
_entity_poly.pdbx_strand_id
1 'polypeptide(L)'
;MIGATAPAWLLGLLLFPLLRELHRRRGSQLRIPVPALFLWRGAPSMERSGYRRARPDPIWRRRALLLGLLLLALAGPVWRAQPLGPSMAMMPRSGALPEDVNLAVAALSARPALIRPEMLAVRVTLSGDFSAAGPRMLQVRLDGRELLRQAVDREAGKSWAAVLEIPRPMEDGAAAALQARLLFADTGSMDDRLTLDLGPLRRLSVRLDPRCADPMRAALEATGRIDQGLAAAPELQIRCGGSSPPSSAGGAPLLWFAAPAEGARSVTPPLWTVPDAERPGFEIGPGWRAVSPNPMPPGDVLLIGNGQPLIIAQGEPKRLLVLLDIADPQLAAGAELPLLLDWLIARLTGTLATDGVVAASLTAAERMQDLERSSAALMTRRSALDLAFIPLLPALILAMLEAITGGRRWSR
;
A
#
# COMPACT_ATOMS: atom_id res chain seq x y z
N MET A 1 5.61 11.21 -37.74
CA MET A 1 6.29 12.53 -37.77
C MET A 1 5.82 13.30 -36.56
N ILE A 2 6.73 13.72 -35.70
CA ILE A 2 6.41 14.64 -34.60
C ILE A 2 6.11 15.99 -35.27
N GLY A 3 4.88 16.46 -35.17
CA GLY A 3 4.51 17.76 -35.71
C GLY A 3 5.27 18.85 -34.97
N ALA A 4 5.93 19.75 -35.70
CA ALA A 4 6.62 20.91 -35.11
C ALA A 4 5.65 21.94 -34.48
N THR A 5 4.35 21.62 -34.42
CA THR A 5 3.27 22.52 -34.02
C THR A 5 3.18 22.75 -32.50
N ALA A 6 3.94 22.01 -31.68
CA ALA A 6 4.01 22.23 -30.24
C ALA A 6 5.48 22.24 -29.74
N PRO A 7 6.20 23.36 -29.80
CA PRO A 7 7.63 23.43 -29.43
C PRO A 7 7.90 23.24 -27.92
N ALA A 8 6.87 23.15 -27.08
CA ALA A 8 7.01 23.07 -25.63
C ALA A 8 7.77 21.82 -25.13
N TRP A 9 7.68 20.69 -25.85
CA TRP A 9 8.41 19.47 -25.45
C TRP A 9 9.93 19.60 -25.66
N LEU A 10 10.38 20.37 -26.66
CA LEU A 10 11.81 20.68 -26.86
C LEU A 10 12.37 21.51 -25.69
N LEU A 11 11.57 22.43 -25.17
CA LEU A 11 11.89 23.23 -23.98
C LEU A 11 12.03 22.32 -22.75
N GLY A 12 11.15 21.33 -22.60
CA GLY A 12 11.23 20.31 -21.56
C GLY A 12 12.51 19.45 -21.63
N LEU A 13 12.96 19.09 -22.85
CA LEU A 13 14.21 18.36 -23.04
C LEU A 13 15.45 19.22 -22.74
N LEU A 14 15.41 20.52 -23.08
CA LEU A 14 16.47 21.48 -22.73
C LEU A 14 16.56 21.74 -21.22
N LEU A 15 15.45 21.66 -20.49
CA LEU A 15 15.41 21.81 -19.03
C LEU A 15 16.00 20.61 -18.27
N PHE A 16 16.08 19.44 -18.90
CA PHE A 16 16.57 18.22 -18.27
C PHE A 16 18.03 18.31 -17.74
N PRO A 17 19.03 18.76 -18.52
CA PRO A 17 20.39 18.97 -18.01
C PRO A 17 20.45 20.04 -16.91
N LEU A 18 19.62 21.08 -16.98
CA LEU A 18 19.54 22.11 -15.94
C LEU A 18 19.01 21.54 -14.62
N LEU A 19 17.93 20.75 -14.66
CA LEU A 19 17.37 20.04 -13.50
C LEU A 19 18.38 19.05 -12.90
N ARG A 20 19.17 18.38 -13.74
CA ARG A 20 20.27 17.53 -13.30
C ARG A 20 21.35 18.32 -12.55
N GLU A 21 21.77 19.46 -13.08
CA GLU A 21 22.81 20.28 -12.47
C GLU A 21 22.31 20.96 -11.17
N LEU A 22 21.07 21.44 -11.14
CA LEU A 22 20.42 21.94 -9.92
C LEU A 22 20.30 20.85 -8.85
N HIS A 23 19.95 19.63 -9.24
CA HIS A 23 19.93 18.51 -8.30
C HIS A 23 21.33 18.16 -7.79
N ARG A 24 22.35 18.26 -8.64
CA ARG A 24 23.75 18.02 -8.27
C ARG A 24 24.28 19.07 -7.29
N ARG A 25 23.84 20.32 -7.40
CA ARG A 25 24.18 21.42 -6.49
C ARG A 25 23.44 21.38 -5.17
N ARG A 26 22.23 20.82 -5.13
CA ARG A 26 21.60 20.42 -3.87
C ARG A 26 22.35 19.18 -3.36
N GLY A 27 23.39 19.42 -2.56
CA GLY A 27 24.18 18.38 -1.91
C GLY A 27 23.26 17.28 -1.41
N SER A 28 23.68 16.02 -1.60
CA SER A 28 22.88 14.84 -1.26
C SER A 28 22.33 15.00 0.15
N GLN A 29 21.06 15.38 0.26
CA GLN A 29 20.34 15.31 1.52
C GLN A 29 20.39 13.85 1.90
N LEU A 30 21.09 13.55 2.98
CA LEU A 30 21.16 12.22 3.53
C LEU A 30 19.71 11.82 3.82
N ARG A 31 19.17 10.91 3.01
CA ARG A 31 17.88 10.31 3.30
C ARG A 31 18.13 9.26 4.37
N ILE A 32 17.93 9.66 5.61
CA ILE A 32 17.87 8.74 6.72
C ILE A 32 16.45 8.17 6.69
N PRO A 33 16.25 6.85 6.46
CA PRO A 33 14.96 6.25 6.70
C PRO A 33 14.65 6.39 8.18
N VAL A 34 13.67 7.23 8.49
CA VAL A 34 13.16 7.40 9.85
C VAL A 34 11.86 6.61 9.94
N PRO A 35 11.72 5.72 10.93
CA PRO A 35 10.49 4.93 11.11
C PRO A 35 9.27 5.82 11.42
N ALA A 36 9.47 7.04 11.92
CA ALA A 36 8.42 8.03 12.06
C ALA A 36 8.93 9.49 11.97
N LEU A 37 8.21 10.34 11.22
CA LEU A 37 8.60 11.72 10.92
C LEU A 37 8.56 12.67 12.14
N PHE A 38 7.74 12.33 13.15
CA PHE A 38 7.47 13.19 14.30
C PHE A 38 8.62 13.23 15.32
N LEU A 39 9.53 12.25 15.31
CA LEU A 39 10.64 12.15 16.26
C LEU A 39 11.85 13.02 15.91
N TRP A 40 11.73 13.79 14.83
CA TRP A 40 12.75 14.71 14.34
C TRP A 40 12.43 16.19 14.60
N ARG A 41 11.34 16.51 15.30
CA ARG A 41 11.04 17.89 15.70
C ARG A 41 12.11 18.35 16.71
N GLY A 42 13.04 19.19 16.26
CA GLY A 42 14.08 19.81 17.10
C GLY A 42 15.49 19.21 17.00
N ALA A 43 15.74 18.24 16.12
CA ALA A 43 17.11 17.76 15.90
C ALA A 43 17.97 18.86 15.23
N PRO A 44 19.10 19.27 15.82
CA PRO A 44 19.97 20.27 15.20
C PRO A 44 20.49 19.72 13.87
N SER A 45 20.29 20.48 12.79
CA SER A 45 20.82 20.12 11.47
C SER A 45 22.35 20.13 11.53
N MET A 46 22.97 18.95 11.54
CA MET A 46 24.41 18.83 11.36
C MET A 46 24.76 19.23 9.92
N GLU A 47 25.14 20.49 9.73
CA GLU A 47 25.78 20.94 8.51
C GLU A 47 27.14 20.23 8.38
N ARG A 48 27.28 19.40 7.35
CA ARG A 48 28.56 18.77 7.02
C ARG A 48 29.20 19.50 5.84
N SER A 49 30.29 20.20 6.10
CA SER A 49 31.17 20.79 5.09
C SER A 49 32.08 19.71 4.48
N GLY A 50 31.71 19.19 3.31
CA GLY A 50 32.55 18.26 2.57
C GLY A 50 31.96 17.85 1.24
N TYR A 51 32.30 18.56 0.17
CA TYR A 51 31.89 18.25 -1.20
C TYR A 51 32.60 16.97 -1.72
N ARG A 52 32.08 15.78 -1.39
CA ARG A 52 32.34 14.59 -2.21
C ARG A 52 31.27 14.48 -3.29
N ARG A 53 31.69 14.23 -4.54
CA ARG A 53 30.78 14.00 -5.68
C ARG A 53 29.96 12.72 -5.44
N ALA A 54 28.76 12.86 -4.87
CA ALA A 54 27.84 11.76 -4.67
C ALA A 54 27.32 11.23 -6.03
N ARG A 55 27.13 9.91 -6.13
CA ARG A 55 26.42 9.30 -7.27
C ARG A 55 24.98 9.83 -7.33
N PRO A 56 24.40 10.03 -8.53
CA PRO A 56 23.04 10.52 -8.65
C PRO A 56 22.04 9.54 -8.02
N ASP A 57 21.17 10.08 -7.16
CA ASP A 57 20.14 9.38 -6.40
C ASP A 57 19.24 8.51 -7.31
N PRO A 58 19.04 7.21 -7.02
CA PRO A 58 18.16 6.34 -7.81
C PRO A 58 16.72 6.85 -7.91
N ILE A 59 16.21 7.56 -6.90
CA ILE A 59 14.87 8.16 -6.96
C ILE A 59 14.84 9.34 -7.95
N TRP A 60 15.91 10.12 -8.04
CA TRP A 60 16.02 11.16 -9.06
C TRP A 60 15.98 10.56 -10.47
N ARG A 61 16.67 9.43 -10.70
CA ARG A 61 16.61 8.74 -12.01
C ARG A 61 15.18 8.34 -12.38
N ARG A 62 14.42 7.82 -11.40
CA ARG A 62 13.01 7.46 -11.61
C ARG A 62 12.14 8.68 -11.91
N ARG A 63 12.31 9.79 -11.17
CA ARG A 63 11.58 11.04 -11.42
C ARG A 63 11.92 11.64 -12.79
N ALA A 64 13.19 11.57 -13.17
CA ALA A 64 13.68 12.02 -14.46
C ALA A 64 13.11 11.18 -15.61
N LEU A 65 13.04 9.86 -15.44
CA LEU A 65 12.39 8.94 -16.38
C LEU A 65 10.90 9.25 -16.52
N LEU A 66 10.18 9.39 -15.40
CA LEU A 66 8.76 9.73 -15.40
C LEU A 66 8.50 11.07 -16.10
N LEU A 67 9.31 12.08 -15.82
CA LEU A 67 9.21 13.38 -16.51
C LEU A 67 9.47 13.24 -18.01
N GLY A 68 10.45 12.43 -18.41
CA GLY A 68 10.72 12.13 -19.82
C GLY A 68 9.52 11.46 -20.51
N LEU A 69 8.92 10.45 -19.88
CA LEU A 69 7.72 9.78 -20.38
C LEU A 69 6.52 10.73 -20.45
N LEU A 70 6.36 11.62 -19.47
CA LEU A 70 5.29 12.63 -19.47
C LEU A 70 5.48 13.63 -20.62
N LEU A 71 6.70 14.09 -20.86
CA LEU A 71 7.02 14.98 -21.99
C LEU A 71 6.78 14.29 -23.33
N LEU A 72 7.09 13.00 -23.44
CA LEU A 72 6.78 12.17 -24.62
C LEU A 72 5.27 12.00 -24.83
N ALA A 73 4.50 11.81 -23.76
CA ALA A 73 3.04 11.74 -23.83
C ALA A 73 2.42 13.08 -24.25
N LEU A 74 2.92 14.19 -23.69
CA LEU A 74 2.50 15.55 -24.03
C LEU A 74 2.90 15.99 -25.44
N ALA A 75 3.97 15.42 -25.99
CA ALA A 75 4.35 15.63 -27.38
C ALA A 75 3.31 15.09 -28.37
N GLY A 76 2.28 14.39 -27.87
CA GLY A 76 1.16 13.90 -28.65
C GLY A 76 1.66 12.99 -29.75
N PRO A 77 2.01 11.72 -29.46
CA PRO A 77 2.36 10.79 -30.51
C PRO A 77 1.16 10.68 -31.44
N VAL A 78 1.22 11.40 -32.56
CA VAL A 78 0.32 11.20 -33.67
C VAL A 78 0.72 9.86 -34.23
N TRP A 79 0.10 8.81 -33.71
CA TRP A 79 -0.02 7.55 -34.40
C TRP A 79 -0.69 7.92 -35.72
N ARG A 80 0.12 8.22 -36.73
CA ARG A 80 -0.38 8.23 -38.10
C ARG A 80 -0.84 6.81 -38.29
N ALA A 81 -2.15 6.60 -38.19
CA ALA A 81 -2.79 5.45 -38.80
C ALA A 81 -2.23 5.43 -40.21
N GLN A 82 -1.30 4.52 -40.45
CA GLN A 82 -0.76 4.30 -41.77
C GLN A 82 -2.00 3.98 -42.59
N PRO A 83 -2.39 4.78 -43.59
CA PRO A 83 -3.46 4.37 -44.47
C PRO A 83 -2.97 3.07 -45.04
N LEU A 84 -3.58 1.97 -44.61
CA LEU A 84 -3.44 0.68 -45.25
C LEU A 84 -3.68 1.02 -46.73
N GLY A 85 -2.66 0.85 -47.57
CA GLY A 85 -2.83 1.00 -49.01
C GLY A 85 -4.03 0.16 -49.46
N PRO A 86 -4.60 0.41 -50.64
CA PRO A 86 -5.75 -0.35 -51.13
C PRO A 86 -5.37 -1.84 -51.24
N SER A 87 -5.58 -2.55 -50.14
CA SER A 87 -5.68 -3.99 -50.07
C SER A 87 -6.85 -4.31 -50.97
N MET A 88 -6.57 -5.05 -52.05
CA MET A 88 -7.59 -5.65 -52.88
C MET A 88 -8.59 -6.31 -51.95
N ALA A 89 -9.80 -5.75 -51.97
CA ALA A 89 -10.94 -6.26 -51.25
C ALA A 89 -11.27 -7.66 -51.79
N MET A 90 -10.76 -8.69 -51.12
CA MET A 90 -11.49 -9.94 -51.05
C MET A 90 -12.58 -9.71 -50.01
N MET A 91 -13.82 -9.58 -50.48
CA MET A 91 -15.02 -9.45 -49.65
C MET A 91 -14.98 -10.46 -48.49
N PRO A 92 -14.90 -10.02 -47.22
CA PRO A 92 -15.33 -10.87 -46.12
C PRO A 92 -16.85 -10.88 -46.16
N ARG A 93 -17.42 -12.05 -46.45
CA ARG A 93 -18.85 -12.29 -46.32
C ARG A 93 -19.22 -12.17 -44.85
N SER A 94 -20.12 -11.24 -44.55
CA SER A 94 -20.83 -11.00 -43.30
C SER A 94 -20.78 -12.15 -42.27
N GLY A 95 -20.08 -11.88 -41.18
CA GLY A 95 -20.05 -12.70 -39.98
C GLY A 95 -19.16 -12.08 -38.91
N ALA A 96 -19.27 -10.76 -38.72
CA ALA A 96 -18.63 -10.07 -37.61
C ALA A 96 -19.19 -10.65 -36.30
N LEU A 97 -18.35 -11.39 -35.57
CA LEU A 97 -18.60 -11.60 -34.15
C LEU A 97 -18.43 -10.24 -33.48
N PRO A 98 -19.44 -9.74 -32.75
CA PRO A 98 -19.25 -8.53 -31.97
C PRO A 98 -18.16 -8.80 -30.95
N GLU A 99 -17.15 -7.93 -30.89
CA GLU A 99 -16.25 -7.81 -29.73
C GLU A 99 -17.08 -7.26 -28.56
N ASP A 100 -18.00 -8.07 -28.04
CA ASP A 100 -18.77 -7.77 -26.83
C ASP A 100 -17.83 -7.95 -25.63
N VAL A 101 -17.06 -6.90 -25.31
CA VAL A 101 -16.26 -6.87 -24.08
C VAL A 101 -17.23 -6.81 -22.90
N ASN A 102 -17.52 -7.98 -22.33
CA ASN A 102 -18.42 -8.14 -21.20
C ASN A 102 -18.03 -7.23 -20.03
N LEU A 103 -19.02 -6.45 -19.56
CA LEU A 103 -18.90 -5.67 -18.34
C LEU A 103 -18.72 -6.60 -17.14
N ALA A 104 -17.58 -6.48 -16.45
CA ALA A 104 -17.26 -7.31 -15.29
C ALA A 104 -16.91 -6.47 -14.06
N VAL A 105 -17.07 -7.08 -12.87
CA VAL A 105 -16.55 -6.53 -11.61
C VAL A 105 -15.04 -6.69 -11.60
N ALA A 106 -14.32 -5.61 -11.95
CA ALA A 106 -12.87 -5.63 -12.12
C ALA A 106 -12.11 -5.70 -10.80
N ALA A 107 -12.58 -4.95 -9.80
CA ALA A 107 -11.95 -4.87 -8.49
C ALA A 107 -12.97 -4.57 -7.39
N LEU A 108 -12.71 -5.11 -6.22
CA LEU A 108 -13.44 -4.89 -4.98
C LEU A 108 -12.42 -4.64 -3.89
N SER A 109 -12.48 -3.49 -3.23
CA SER A 109 -11.61 -3.19 -2.10
C SER A 109 -12.39 -2.64 -0.92
N ALA A 110 -11.88 -2.86 0.28
CA ALA A 110 -12.45 -2.37 1.51
C ALA A 110 -11.34 -1.84 2.41
N ARG A 111 -11.66 -0.81 3.20
CA ARG A 111 -10.79 -0.27 4.25
C ARG A 111 -11.65 0.35 5.36
N PRO A 112 -11.14 0.54 6.58
CA PRO A 112 -11.82 1.35 7.59
C PRO A 112 -12.15 2.75 7.05
N ALA A 113 -13.36 3.26 7.33
CA ALA A 113 -13.72 4.61 6.94
C ALA A 113 -13.01 5.63 7.85
N LEU A 114 -12.48 6.70 7.26
CA LEU A 114 -11.64 7.68 7.95
C LEU A 114 -12.40 8.49 9.01
N ILE A 115 -13.69 8.76 8.75
CA ILE A 115 -14.54 9.59 9.62
C ILE A 115 -15.29 8.70 10.63
N ARG A 116 -15.59 7.46 10.25
CA ARG A 116 -16.43 6.51 10.99
C ARG A 116 -15.72 5.16 11.09
N PRO A 117 -14.80 4.96 12.05
CA PRO A 117 -13.97 3.75 12.14
C PRO A 117 -14.77 2.47 12.43
N GLU A 118 -16.04 2.58 12.80
CA GLU A 118 -17.04 1.52 12.91
C GLU A 118 -17.61 1.07 11.54
N MET A 119 -17.37 1.86 10.50
CA MET A 119 -17.76 1.58 9.11
C MET A 119 -16.53 1.21 8.27
N LEU A 120 -16.77 0.47 7.19
CA LEU A 120 -15.82 0.21 6.13
C LEU A 120 -16.22 0.99 4.88
N ALA A 121 -15.26 1.72 4.30
CA ALA A 121 -15.38 2.28 2.97
C ALA A 121 -15.02 1.20 1.93
N VAL A 122 -16.03 0.74 1.20
CA VAL A 122 -15.90 -0.25 0.14
C VAL A 122 -15.91 0.46 -1.20
N ARG A 123 -14.99 0.09 -2.08
CA ARG A 123 -14.96 0.54 -3.47
C ARG A 123 -15.16 -0.64 -4.40
N VAL A 124 -16.18 -0.55 -5.25
CA VAL A 124 -16.41 -1.48 -6.35
C VAL A 124 -16.01 -0.79 -7.65
N THR A 125 -15.19 -1.43 -8.47
CA THR A 125 -14.77 -0.93 -9.77
C THR A 125 -15.24 -1.91 -10.85
N LEU A 126 -15.94 -1.38 -11.86
CA LEU A 126 -16.40 -2.14 -13.01
C LEU A 126 -15.58 -1.73 -14.23
N SER A 127 -15.23 -2.70 -15.07
CA SER A 127 -14.54 -2.47 -16.34
C SER A 127 -15.19 -3.29 -17.45
N GLY A 128 -15.27 -2.71 -18.64
CA GLY A 128 -15.80 -3.36 -19.84
C GLY A 128 -16.32 -2.29 -20.81
N ASP A 129 -16.78 -2.72 -21.98
CA ASP A 129 -17.49 -1.82 -22.86
C ASP A 129 -18.96 -1.75 -22.43
N PHE A 130 -19.45 -0.53 -22.19
CA PHE A 130 -20.81 -0.25 -21.77
C PHE A 130 -21.74 0.02 -22.97
N SER A 131 -21.20 -0.01 -24.20
CA SER A 131 -21.92 0.42 -25.41
C SER A 131 -22.98 -0.56 -25.92
N ALA A 132 -22.85 -1.86 -25.64
CA ALA A 132 -23.68 -2.92 -26.21
C ALA A 132 -24.65 -3.59 -25.21
N ALA A 133 -24.46 -3.39 -23.91
CA ALA A 133 -25.20 -4.12 -22.88
C ALA A 133 -26.39 -3.32 -22.34
N GLY A 134 -27.58 -3.95 -22.32
CA GLY A 134 -28.76 -3.42 -21.60
C GLY A 134 -28.49 -3.14 -20.11
N PRO A 135 -29.44 -2.51 -19.40
CA PRO A 135 -29.23 -2.05 -18.02
C PRO A 135 -28.75 -3.19 -17.12
N ARG A 136 -27.61 -2.99 -16.44
CA ARG A 136 -27.05 -3.96 -15.49
C ARG A 136 -27.32 -3.51 -14.06
N MET A 137 -27.62 -4.46 -13.18
CA MET A 137 -27.79 -4.18 -11.76
C MET A 137 -26.55 -4.63 -11.01
N LEU A 138 -25.83 -3.70 -10.40
CA LEU A 138 -24.79 -4.02 -9.42
C LEU A 138 -25.47 -4.41 -8.11
N GLN A 139 -25.18 -5.63 -7.64
CA GLN A 139 -25.58 -6.14 -6.34
C GLN A 139 -24.33 -6.29 -5.46
N VAL A 140 -24.33 -5.69 -4.28
CA VAL A 140 -23.29 -5.91 -3.25
C VAL A 140 -23.94 -6.60 -2.05
N ARG A 141 -23.33 -7.69 -1.60
CA ARG A 141 -23.81 -8.51 -0.47
C ARG A 141 -22.70 -8.68 0.57
N LEU A 142 -23.06 -8.67 1.85
CA LEU A 142 -22.19 -9.03 2.98
C LEU A 142 -22.80 -10.24 3.66
N ASP A 143 -22.08 -11.36 3.70
CA ASP A 143 -22.57 -12.62 4.29
C ASP A 143 -23.94 -13.04 3.76
N GLY A 144 -24.16 -12.83 2.46
CA GLY A 144 -25.42 -13.11 1.78
C GLY A 144 -26.52 -12.05 1.98
N ARG A 145 -26.39 -11.11 2.91
CA ARG A 145 -27.32 -9.97 3.05
C ARG A 145 -27.04 -8.94 1.97
N GLU A 146 -28.07 -8.53 1.23
CA GLU A 146 -27.95 -7.46 0.24
C GLU A 146 -27.78 -6.10 0.91
N LEU A 147 -26.74 -5.37 0.50
CA LEU A 147 -26.40 -4.03 0.99
C LEU A 147 -26.70 -2.95 -0.05
N LEU A 148 -26.44 -3.24 -1.32
CA LEU A 148 -26.66 -2.33 -2.43
C LEU A 148 -27.24 -3.10 -3.60
N ARG A 149 -28.25 -2.52 -4.23
CA ARG A 149 -28.75 -2.93 -5.55
C ARG A 149 -28.98 -1.67 -6.37
N GLN A 150 -28.15 -1.43 -7.37
CA GLN A 150 -28.17 -0.19 -8.13
C GLN A 150 -28.03 -0.46 -9.62
N ALA A 151 -28.86 0.22 -10.42
CA ALA A 151 -28.70 0.24 -11.87
C ALA A 151 -27.40 0.96 -12.24
N VAL A 152 -26.55 0.29 -13.01
CA VAL A 152 -25.33 0.85 -13.57
C VAL A 152 -25.71 1.50 -14.91
N ASP A 153 -26.20 2.73 -14.82
CA ASP A 153 -26.57 3.53 -15.99
C ASP A 153 -25.35 4.36 -16.41
N ARG A 154 -24.66 4.05 -17.53
CA ARG A 154 -23.52 4.87 -17.98
C ARG A 154 -23.20 4.86 -19.48
N GLU A 155 -22.62 6.01 -19.85
CA GLU A 155 -21.93 6.36 -21.10
C GLU A 155 -20.83 5.37 -21.48
N ALA A 156 -20.76 5.02 -22.77
CA ALA A 156 -19.77 4.11 -23.36
C ALA A 156 -18.31 4.48 -23.04
N GLY A 157 -17.46 3.47 -22.84
CA GLY A 157 -16.00 3.59 -22.84
C GLY A 157 -15.32 4.08 -21.55
N LYS A 158 -16.02 4.25 -20.42
CA LYS A 158 -15.42 4.71 -19.15
C LYS A 158 -15.53 3.68 -18.03
N SER A 159 -14.43 3.40 -17.32
CA SER A 159 -14.44 2.66 -16.06
C SER A 159 -15.44 3.25 -15.07
N TRP A 160 -16.24 2.42 -14.43
CA TRP A 160 -17.20 2.85 -13.42
C TRP A 160 -16.70 2.49 -12.02
N ALA A 161 -16.97 3.34 -11.03
CA ALA A 161 -16.73 3.01 -9.63
C ALA A 161 -17.88 3.52 -8.76
N ALA A 162 -18.22 2.73 -7.74
CA ALA A 162 -19.03 3.17 -6.61
C ALA A 162 -18.24 3.00 -5.32
N VAL A 163 -18.53 3.91 -4.39
CA VAL A 163 -18.09 3.83 -3.01
C VAL A 163 -19.33 3.67 -2.15
N LEU A 164 -19.34 2.66 -1.30
CA LEU A 164 -20.38 2.45 -0.29
C LEU A 164 -19.73 2.33 1.08
N GLU A 165 -20.47 2.74 2.11
CA GLU A 165 -20.06 2.56 3.50
C GLU A 165 -20.91 1.45 4.13
N ILE A 166 -20.24 0.45 4.70
CA ILE A 166 -20.89 -0.72 5.28
C ILE A 166 -20.47 -0.85 6.75
N PRO A 167 -21.31 -1.37 7.65
CA PRO A 167 -20.88 -1.67 9.01
C PRO A 167 -19.70 -2.65 9.00
N ARG A 168 -18.72 -2.42 9.87
CA ARG A 168 -17.62 -3.37 10.06
C ARG A 168 -18.16 -4.65 10.70
N PRO A 169 -17.77 -5.85 10.20
CA PRO A 169 -18.24 -7.11 10.76
C PRO A 169 -17.86 -7.21 12.25
N MET A 170 -18.83 -7.58 13.08
CA MET A 170 -18.68 -7.73 14.53
C MET A 170 -18.00 -9.05 14.91
N GLU A 171 -17.48 -9.10 16.14
CA GLU A 171 -16.55 -10.08 16.76
C GLU A 171 -16.91 -11.58 16.71
N ASP A 172 -18.03 -12.01 16.11
CA ASP A 172 -18.49 -13.42 16.18
C ASP A 172 -17.60 -14.43 15.42
N GLY A 173 -16.40 -14.04 14.99
CA GLY A 173 -15.36 -14.92 14.47
C GLY A 173 -15.65 -15.53 13.10
N ALA A 174 -16.86 -15.33 12.56
CA ALA A 174 -17.19 -15.72 11.21
C ALA A 174 -16.42 -14.82 10.22
N ALA A 175 -15.70 -15.46 9.29
CA ALA A 175 -15.06 -14.75 8.19
C ALA A 175 -16.13 -14.03 7.36
N ALA A 176 -16.18 -12.70 7.51
CA ALA A 176 -17.14 -11.88 6.79
C ALA A 176 -16.71 -11.75 5.34
N ALA A 177 -17.56 -12.21 4.42
CA ALA A 177 -17.28 -12.20 2.99
C ALA A 177 -18.13 -11.13 2.30
N LEU A 178 -17.46 -10.16 1.69
CA LEU A 178 -18.10 -9.15 0.87
C LEU A 178 -18.11 -9.62 -0.58
N GLN A 179 -19.28 -9.58 -1.22
CA GLN A 179 -19.45 -10.02 -2.59
C GLN A 179 -20.04 -8.91 -3.44
N ALA A 180 -19.42 -8.64 -4.57
CA ALA A 180 -19.97 -7.79 -5.61
C ALA A 180 -20.34 -8.65 -6.83
N ARG A 181 -21.56 -8.49 -7.32
CA ARG A 181 -22.09 -9.23 -8.46
C ARG A 181 -22.78 -8.30 -9.44
N LEU A 182 -22.58 -8.48 -10.74
CA LEU A 182 -23.45 -7.89 -11.75
C LEU A 182 -24.56 -8.87 -12.12
N LEU A 183 -25.81 -8.39 -12.09
CA LEU A 183 -26.98 -9.15 -12.50
C LEU A 183 -27.39 -8.73 -13.91
N PHE A 184 -27.69 -9.72 -14.75
CA PHE A 184 -28.28 -9.59 -16.08
C PHE A 184 -29.81 -9.66 -15.98
N ALA A 185 -30.52 -9.21 -17.02
CA ALA A 185 -31.92 -9.60 -17.24
C ALA A 185 -32.01 -11.02 -17.84
N ASP A 186 -30.92 -11.51 -18.42
CA ASP A 186 -30.82 -12.66 -19.31
C ASP A 186 -29.77 -13.66 -18.75
N THR A 187 -30.21 -14.89 -18.55
CA THR A 187 -29.71 -15.91 -17.60
C THR A 187 -28.36 -16.57 -17.92
N GLY A 188 -27.46 -15.93 -18.67
CA GLY A 188 -26.35 -16.63 -19.34
C GLY A 188 -24.93 -16.52 -18.76
N SER A 189 -24.61 -15.53 -17.93
CA SER A 189 -23.21 -15.28 -17.51
C SER A 189 -22.96 -15.72 -16.07
N MET A 190 -22.01 -16.64 -15.90
CA MET A 190 -21.61 -17.18 -14.61
C MET A 190 -20.48 -16.40 -13.91
N ASP A 191 -19.86 -15.40 -14.53
CA ASP A 191 -18.53 -14.95 -14.08
C ASP A 191 -18.41 -13.51 -13.54
N ASP A 192 -19.51 -12.75 -13.40
CA ASP A 192 -19.42 -11.37 -12.88
C ASP A 192 -19.50 -11.29 -11.35
N ARG A 193 -18.74 -12.14 -10.63
CA ARG A 193 -18.77 -12.21 -9.16
C ARG A 193 -17.36 -12.11 -8.58
N LEU A 194 -17.14 -11.10 -7.75
CA LEU A 194 -15.90 -10.95 -6.98
C LEU A 194 -16.21 -11.03 -5.48
N THR A 195 -15.43 -11.82 -4.75
CA THR A 195 -15.57 -11.98 -3.29
C THR A 195 -14.31 -11.49 -2.61
N LEU A 196 -14.47 -10.78 -1.50
CA LEU A 196 -13.42 -10.15 -0.71
C LEU A 196 -13.56 -10.59 0.74
N ASP A 197 -12.50 -11.20 1.28
CA ASP A 197 -12.41 -11.56 2.70
C ASP A 197 -12.16 -10.29 3.54
N LEU A 198 -13.07 -9.99 4.45
CA LEU A 198 -12.97 -8.87 5.39
C LEU A 198 -12.32 -9.26 6.71
N GLY A 199 -11.95 -10.53 6.91
CA GLY A 199 -11.28 -11.04 8.12
C GLY A 199 -10.06 -10.20 8.55
N PRO A 200 -9.15 -9.80 7.64
CA PRO A 200 -8.01 -8.94 7.99
C PRO A 200 -8.41 -7.52 8.44
N LEU A 201 -9.64 -7.10 8.14
CA LEU A 201 -10.18 -5.83 8.61
C LEU A 201 -10.96 -5.97 9.91
N ARG A 202 -11.04 -7.13 10.57
CA ARG A 202 -11.73 -7.20 11.88
C ARG A 202 -11.02 -6.35 12.93
N ARG A 203 -11.74 -5.96 13.97
CA ARG A 203 -11.11 -5.35 15.14
C ARG A 203 -10.42 -6.43 15.96
N LEU A 204 -9.26 -6.10 16.50
CA LEU A 204 -8.50 -6.96 17.39
C LEU A 204 -9.14 -6.90 18.77
N SER A 205 -9.46 -8.04 19.36
CA SER A 205 -10.01 -8.06 20.71
C SER A 205 -8.90 -7.80 21.74
N VAL A 206 -9.01 -6.70 22.49
CA VAL A 206 -7.96 -6.23 23.40
C VAL A 206 -8.48 -6.18 24.84
N ARG A 207 -7.75 -6.86 25.74
CA ARG A 207 -7.95 -6.70 27.18
C ARG A 207 -7.02 -5.60 27.70
N LEU A 208 -7.62 -4.48 28.10
CA LEU A 208 -6.92 -3.35 28.69
C LEU A 208 -6.96 -3.40 30.23
N ASP A 209 -5.80 -3.26 30.86
CA ASP A 209 -5.70 -3.14 32.32
C ASP A 209 -6.34 -1.82 32.80
N PRO A 210 -7.21 -1.84 33.83
CA PRO A 210 -7.88 -0.64 34.32
C PRO A 210 -6.93 0.44 34.86
N ARG A 211 -5.67 0.10 35.15
CA ARG A 211 -4.63 1.04 35.57
C ARG A 211 -4.06 1.88 34.42
N CYS A 212 -4.37 1.56 33.17
CA CYS A 212 -3.97 2.38 32.04
C CYS A 212 -4.65 3.76 32.10
N ALA A 213 -3.85 4.82 31.96
CA ALA A 213 -4.34 6.20 32.03
C ALA A 213 -5.30 6.54 30.88
N ASP A 214 -6.18 7.53 31.09
CA ASP A 214 -7.17 7.95 30.09
C ASP A 214 -6.58 8.31 28.72
N PRO A 215 -5.41 8.99 28.62
CA PRO A 215 -4.81 9.24 27.31
C PRO A 215 -4.42 7.98 26.55
N MET A 216 -4.03 6.92 27.24
CA MET A 216 -3.74 5.63 26.62
C MET A 216 -5.02 5.02 26.04
N ARG A 217 -6.13 5.06 26.80
CA ARG A 217 -7.46 4.63 26.30
C ARG A 217 -7.87 5.41 25.05
N ALA A 218 -7.79 6.74 25.11
CA ALA A 218 -8.14 7.61 23.99
C ALA A 218 -7.26 7.35 22.76
N ALA A 219 -5.95 7.18 22.94
CA ALA A 219 -5.03 6.90 21.85
C ALA A 219 -5.26 5.52 21.23
N LEU A 220 -5.60 4.53 22.05
CA LEU A 220 -6.00 3.19 21.63
C LEU A 220 -7.32 3.22 20.84
N GLU A 221 -8.33 3.96 21.28
CA GLU A 221 -9.58 4.18 20.53
C GLU A 221 -9.32 4.88 19.20
N ALA A 222 -8.44 5.88 19.18
CA ALA A 222 -8.07 6.62 17.98
C ALA A 222 -7.40 5.75 16.91
N THR A 223 -6.84 4.58 17.27
CA THR A 223 -6.35 3.62 16.26
C THR A 223 -7.49 3.04 15.42
N GLY A 224 -8.71 2.99 15.94
CA GLY A 224 -9.87 2.38 15.29
C GLY A 224 -9.73 0.87 15.02
N ARG A 225 -8.66 0.21 15.50
CA ARG A 225 -8.34 -1.20 15.20
C ARG A 225 -8.74 -2.16 16.31
N ILE A 226 -8.94 -1.65 17.51
CA ILE A 226 -9.17 -2.49 18.67
C ILE A 226 -10.64 -2.49 19.06
N ASP A 227 -11.06 -3.59 19.64
CA ASP A 227 -12.28 -3.67 20.42
C ASP A 227 -11.88 -3.86 21.90
N GLN A 228 -12.39 -2.99 22.78
CA GLN A 228 -12.07 -3.02 24.22
C GLN A 228 -13.07 -3.89 25.00
N GLY A 229 -13.64 -4.90 24.35
CA GLY A 229 -14.62 -5.81 24.92
C GLY A 229 -14.07 -6.69 26.04
N LEU A 230 -14.98 -7.19 26.89
CA LEU A 230 -14.72 -8.23 27.89
C LEU A 230 -14.65 -9.62 27.24
N ALA A 231 -13.84 -9.76 26.18
CA ALA A 231 -13.64 -11.07 25.57
C ALA A 231 -12.99 -12.02 26.58
N ALA A 232 -13.53 -13.25 26.66
CA ALA A 232 -13.02 -14.30 27.54
C ALA A 232 -11.56 -14.63 27.20
N ALA A 233 -11.24 -14.67 25.89
CA ALA A 233 -9.91 -14.92 25.34
C ALA A 233 -9.48 -13.75 24.44
N PRO A 234 -8.79 -12.73 24.98
CA PRO A 234 -8.34 -11.59 24.19
C PRO A 234 -7.17 -11.97 23.29
N GLU A 235 -7.11 -11.34 22.13
CA GLU A 235 -6.03 -11.55 21.16
C GLU A 235 -4.78 -10.74 21.49
N LEU A 236 -4.94 -9.70 22.31
CA LEU A 236 -3.85 -8.89 22.82
C LEU A 236 -4.19 -8.44 24.25
N GLN A 237 -3.20 -8.49 25.13
CA GLN A 237 -3.29 -7.90 26.46
C GLN A 237 -2.46 -6.62 26.50
N ILE A 238 -3.07 -5.53 26.96
CA ILE A 238 -2.37 -4.28 27.24
C ILE A 238 -2.41 -4.03 28.74
N ARG A 239 -1.24 -3.93 29.36
CA ARG A 239 -1.13 -3.72 30.81
C ARG A 239 -0.29 -2.50 31.11
N CYS A 240 -0.71 -1.72 32.10
CA CYS A 240 -0.01 -0.52 32.52
C CYS A 240 0.32 -0.59 34.02
N GLY A 241 1.53 -0.16 34.36
CA GLY A 241 2.03 -0.11 35.73
C GLY A 241 2.53 -1.45 36.29
N GLY A 242 2.83 -1.41 37.59
CA GLY A 242 3.58 -2.47 38.28
C GLY A 242 5.09 -2.31 38.13
N SER A 243 5.85 -2.96 39.01
CA SER A 243 7.33 -2.94 39.01
C SER A 243 7.97 -4.02 38.15
N SER A 244 7.15 -4.92 37.60
CA SER A 244 7.60 -5.99 36.72
C SER A 244 6.52 -6.38 35.73
N PRO A 245 6.91 -6.79 34.51
CA PRO A 245 5.96 -7.30 33.53
C PRO A 245 5.34 -8.59 34.06
N PRO A 246 4.01 -8.71 34.07
CA PRO A 246 3.36 -9.92 34.54
C PRO A 246 3.64 -11.07 33.57
N SER A 247 3.51 -12.30 34.08
CA SER A 247 3.45 -13.47 33.21
C SER A 247 2.24 -13.32 32.28
N SER A 248 2.46 -13.61 30.99
CA SER A 248 1.44 -13.67 29.96
C SER A 248 0.46 -14.82 30.27
N ALA A 249 -0.58 -14.53 31.05
CA ALA A 249 -1.62 -15.50 31.35
C ALA A 249 -2.40 -15.83 30.06
N GLY A 250 -2.43 -17.10 29.66
CA GLY A 250 -3.22 -17.58 28.52
C GLY A 250 -2.56 -17.45 27.14
N GLY A 251 -1.25 -17.19 27.05
CA GLY A 251 -0.49 -17.24 25.78
C GLY A 251 -0.73 -16.09 24.80
N ALA A 252 -1.68 -15.20 25.08
CA ALA A 252 -1.88 -14.00 24.24
C ALA A 252 -0.65 -13.06 24.30
N PRO A 253 -0.29 -12.42 23.18
CA PRO A 253 0.70 -11.35 23.14
C PRO A 253 0.46 -10.28 24.21
N LEU A 254 1.55 -9.77 24.80
CA LEU A 254 1.49 -8.78 25.89
C LEU A 254 2.20 -7.50 25.48
N LEU A 255 1.49 -6.38 25.56
CA LEU A 255 2.04 -5.03 25.54
C LEU A 255 2.03 -4.47 26.96
N TRP A 256 3.20 -4.30 27.58
CA TRP A 256 3.32 -3.82 28.95
C TRP A 256 3.96 -2.43 28.99
N PHE A 257 3.31 -1.49 29.67
CA PHE A 257 3.80 -0.15 29.94
C PHE A 257 4.24 -0.03 31.40
N ALA A 258 5.49 0.38 31.64
CA ALA A 258 6.02 0.56 32.98
C ALA A 258 5.33 1.73 33.73
N ALA A 259 5.38 1.71 35.06
CA ALA A 259 4.85 2.81 35.87
C ALA A 259 5.69 4.11 35.68
N PRO A 260 5.11 5.31 35.82
CA PRO A 260 5.81 6.58 35.56
C PRO A 260 7.09 6.79 36.37
N ALA A 261 7.20 6.22 37.57
CA ALA A 261 8.41 6.30 38.40
C ALA A 261 9.58 5.46 37.86
N GLU A 262 9.27 4.47 37.02
CA GLU A 262 10.23 3.59 36.35
C GLU A 262 10.43 3.98 34.87
N GLY A 263 9.56 4.85 34.34
CA GLY A 263 9.62 5.34 32.97
C GLY A 263 10.72 6.39 32.78
N ALA A 264 11.45 6.29 31.69
CA ALA A 264 12.41 7.33 31.32
C ALA A 264 11.65 8.57 30.85
N ARG A 265 11.71 9.68 31.60
CA ARG A 265 11.28 10.99 31.11
C ARG A 265 12.18 11.39 29.94
N SER A 266 11.66 11.37 28.73
CA SER A 266 12.42 11.68 27.52
C SER A 266 12.60 13.19 27.39
N VAL A 267 13.62 13.76 28.03
CA VAL A 267 13.97 15.19 27.88
C VAL A 267 14.60 15.50 26.51
N THR A 268 14.98 14.46 25.76
CA THR A 268 15.69 14.55 24.47
C THR A 268 15.03 13.61 23.46
N PRO A 269 15.12 13.87 22.14
CA PRO A 269 14.43 13.07 21.14
C PRO A 269 15.01 11.63 21.11
N PRO A 270 14.16 10.60 21.09
CA PRO A 270 14.61 9.20 21.11
C PRO A 270 15.29 8.79 19.80
N LEU A 271 16.22 7.84 19.89
CA LEU A 271 17.00 7.28 18.78
C LEU A 271 16.55 5.84 18.48
N TRP A 272 16.07 5.59 17.26
CA TRP A 272 15.65 4.25 16.85
C TRP A 272 16.83 3.34 16.55
N THR A 273 16.72 2.08 16.97
CA THR A 273 17.62 1.01 16.57
C THR A 273 16.95 0.15 15.49
N VAL A 274 17.62 -0.04 14.36
CA VAL A 274 17.17 -0.97 13.31
C VAL A 274 17.81 -2.34 13.60
N PRO A 275 17.03 -3.44 13.67
CA PRO A 275 17.57 -4.79 13.85
C PRO A 275 18.67 -5.09 12.83
N ASP A 276 19.71 -5.82 13.22
CA ASP A 276 20.89 -6.05 12.37
C ASP A 276 20.55 -6.65 11.01
N ALA A 277 19.55 -7.53 10.95
CA ALA A 277 19.07 -8.16 9.72
C ALA A 277 18.29 -7.20 8.78
N GLU A 278 17.75 -6.11 9.32
CA GLU A 278 16.98 -5.10 8.59
C GLU A 278 17.80 -3.82 8.33
N ARG A 279 19.02 -3.72 8.86
CA ARG A 279 19.92 -2.59 8.58
C ARG A 279 20.17 -2.56 7.07
N PRO A 280 19.69 -1.54 6.35
CA PRO A 280 20.11 -1.38 4.97
C PRO A 280 21.62 -1.16 5.03
N GLY A 281 22.36 -1.75 4.08
CA GLY A 281 23.81 -1.59 4.00
C GLY A 281 24.20 -0.14 3.77
N PHE A 282 24.19 0.65 4.84
CA PHE A 282 24.65 2.02 4.88
C PHE A 282 26.07 2.01 5.42
N GLU A 283 26.99 2.58 4.67
CA GLU A 283 28.28 2.98 5.22
C GLU A 283 28.01 4.03 6.29
N ILE A 284 28.12 3.61 7.55
CA ILE A 284 27.99 4.48 8.70
C ILE A 284 29.12 5.50 8.60
N GLY A 285 28.79 6.74 8.27
CA GLY A 285 29.78 7.82 8.18
C GLY A 285 30.49 8.02 9.53
N PRO A 286 31.71 8.58 9.54
CA PRO A 286 32.41 8.87 10.80
C PRO A 286 31.53 9.76 11.68
N GLY A 287 31.42 9.51 12.98
CA GLY A 287 30.63 10.35 13.91
C GLY A 287 29.29 9.77 14.36
N TRP A 288 28.83 8.67 13.79
CA TRP A 288 27.82 7.84 14.46
C TRP A 288 28.49 7.04 15.57
N ARG A 289 28.00 7.18 16.79
CA ARG A 289 28.44 6.38 17.94
C ARG A 289 27.37 5.32 18.17
N ALA A 290 27.77 4.04 18.17
CA ALA A 290 26.89 2.99 18.65
C ALA A 290 26.55 3.31 20.11
N VAL A 291 25.26 3.55 20.38
CA VAL A 291 24.77 3.65 21.75
C VAL A 291 24.55 2.22 22.21
N SER A 292 25.50 1.68 22.98
CA SER A 292 25.28 0.43 23.70
C SER A 292 24.60 0.76 25.02
N PRO A 293 23.33 0.37 25.23
CA PRO A 293 22.73 0.45 26.54
C PRO A 293 23.51 -0.48 27.49
N ASN A 294 23.89 0.04 28.65
CA ASN A 294 24.57 -0.73 29.69
C ASN A 294 23.87 -0.48 31.03
N PRO A 295 23.28 -1.50 31.68
CA PRO A 295 23.14 -2.89 31.22
C PRO A 295 22.08 -3.05 30.12
N MET A 296 22.28 -4.02 29.23
CA MET A 296 21.29 -4.38 28.21
C MET A 296 20.24 -5.31 28.84
N PRO A 297 18.95 -4.95 28.84
CA PRO A 297 17.90 -5.82 29.34
C PRO A 297 17.77 -7.07 28.46
N PRO A 298 17.24 -8.18 28.97
CA PRO A 298 16.98 -9.36 28.15
C PRO A 298 15.94 -9.04 27.07
N GLY A 299 16.28 -9.33 25.81
CA GLY A 299 15.42 -9.14 24.64
C GLY A 299 16.04 -8.27 23.54
N ASP A 300 15.27 -8.05 22.48
CA ASP A 300 15.64 -7.20 21.35
C ASP A 300 15.23 -5.76 21.63
N VAL A 301 16.21 -4.86 21.76
CA VAL A 301 15.92 -3.43 21.98
C VAL A 301 15.50 -2.77 20.66
N LEU A 302 14.24 -2.32 20.60
CA LEU A 302 13.64 -1.71 19.41
C LEU A 302 13.76 -0.18 19.40
N LEU A 303 13.82 0.45 20.57
CA LEU A 303 13.96 1.90 20.70
C LEU A 303 14.86 2.23 21.89
N ILE A 304 15.77 3.19 21.71
CA ILE A 304 16.64 3.72 22.77
C ILE A 304 16.44 5.23 22.86
N GLY A 305 16.40 5.79 24.06
CA GLY A 305 16.43 7.24 24.26
C GLY A 305 17.31 7.54 25.46
N ASN A 306 18.17 8.55 25.35
CA ASN A 306 19.08 8.95 26.42
C ASN A 306 19.98 7.82 26.93
N GLY A 307 20.38 6.89 26.05
CA GLY A 307 21.19 5.72 26.41
C GLY A 307 20.41 4.63 27.15
N GLN A 308 19.10 4.81 27.37
CA GLN A 308 18.23 3.84 28.02
C GLN A 308 17.34 3.15 26.98
N PRO A 309 17.09 1.83 27.09
CA PRO A 309 16.11 1.15 26.27
C PRO A 309 14.71 1.70 26.60
N LEU A 310 13.93 2.02 25.59
CA LEU A 310 12.55 2.52 25.73
C LEU A 310 11.52 1.50 25.28
N ILE A 311 11.86 0.67 24.29
CA ILE A 311 11.00 -0.42 23.81
C ILE A 311 11.84 -1.67 23.65
N ILE A 312 11.43 -2.76 24.28
CA ILE A 312 12.15 -4.04 24.28
C ILE A 312 11.18 -5.13 23.85
N ALA A 313 11.54 -5.89 22.83
CA ALA A 313 10.83 -7.10 22.45
C ALA A 313 11.41 -8.32 23.17
N GLN A 314 10.55 -9.17 23.70
CA GLN A 314 10.92 -10.42 24.34
C GLN A 314 10.21 -11.59 23.64
N GLY A 315 10.85 -12.76 23.68
CA GLY A 315 10.43 -13.98 22.97
C GLY A 315 9.08 -14.55 23.42
N GLU A 316 8.78 -15.78 23.00
CA GLU A 316 7.44 -16.39 23.10
C GLU A 316 6.92 -16.56 24.56
N PRO A 317 5.64 -16.22 24.83
CA PRO A 317 4.72 -15.52 23.93
C PRO A 317 5.15 -14.07 23.74
N LYS A 318 5.09 -13.57 22.49
CA LYS A 318 5.60 -12.25 22.11
C LYS A 318 5.23 -11.17 23.12
N ARG A 319 6.23 -10.53 23.73
CA ARG A 319 6.03 -9.40 24.64
C ARG A 319 6.73 -8.16 24.15
N LEU A 320 6.10 -7.02 24.31
CA LEU A 320 6.73 -5.72 24.17
C LEU A 320 6.69 -5.00 25.52
N LEU A 321 7.87 -4.63 26.02
CA LEU A 321 8.02 -3.79 27.20
C LEU A 321 8.23 -2.36 26.73
N VAL A 322 7.40 -1.44 27.20
CA VAL A 322 7.43 -0.02 26.86
C VAL A 322 7.73 0.77 28.13
N LEU A 323 8.92 1.36 28.19
CA LEU A 323 9.43 2.16 29.31
C LEU A 323 9.23 3.67 29.10
N LEU A 324 8.29 4.03 28.22
CA LEU A 324 7.89 5.40 27.95
C LEU A 324 6.87 5.86 28.99
N ASP A 325 7.03 7.10 29.49
CA ASP A 325 6.02 7.74 30.33
C ASP A 325 4.83 8.19 29.45
N ILE A 326 3.89 7.28 29.25
CA ILE A 326 2.65 7.52 28.48
C ILE A 326 1.71 8.51 29.16
N ALA A 327 1.94 8.84 30.42
CA ALA A 327 1.18 9.86 31.14
C ALA A 327 1.73 11.28 30.88
N ASP A 328 2.84 11.41 30.15
CA ASP A 328 3.35 12.72 29.73
C ASP A 328 2.28 13.45 28.88
N PRO A 329 1.78 14.62 29.33
CA PRO A 329 0.77 15.38 28.61
C PRO A 329 1.16 15.71 27.17
N GLN A 330 2.45 15.90 26.87
CA GLN A 330 2.92 16.21 25.52
C GLN A 330 2.76 15.02 24.58
N LEU A 331 3.09 13.82 25.05
CA LEU A 331 2.93 12.59 24.28
C LEU A 331 1.45 12.21 24.16
N ALA A 332 0.70 12.37 25.25
CA ALA A 332 -0.73 12.10 25.35
C ALA A 332 -1.59 12.96 24.41
N ALA A 333 -1.26 14.25 24.26
CA ALA A 333 -2.00 15.17 23.39
C ALA A 333 -1.61 15.05 21.90
N GLY A 334 -0.53 14.32 21.61
CA GLY A 334 0.05 14.20 20.28
C GLY A 334 -0.60 13.12 19.40
N ALA A 335 -0.47 13.26 18.08
CA ALA A 335 -0.78 12.19 17.12
C ALA A 335 0.26 11.05 17.15
N GLU A 336 1.35 11.27 17.87
CA GLU A 336 2.49 10.38 18.05
C GLU A 336 2.11 9.10 18.81
N LEU A 337 1.31 9.23 19.86
CA LEU A 337 0.93 8.08 20.71
C LEU A 337 0.05 7.06 19.96
N PRO A 338 -1.04 7.46 19.25
CA PRO A 338 -1.80 6.51 18.43
C PRO A 338 -0.95 5.80 17.38
N LEU A 339 -0.05 6.51 16.69
CA LEU A 339 0.84 5.91 15.68
C LEU A 339 1.83 4.92 16.29
N LEU A 340 2.39 5.24 17.45
CA LEU A 340 3.27 4.34 18.17
C LEU A 340 2.51 3.08 18.61
N LEU A 341 1.32 3.23 19.17
CA LEU A 341 0.48 2.09 19.59
C LEU A 341 0.11 1.19 18.43
N ASP A 342 -0.27 1.78 17.30
CA ASP A 342 -0.60 1.04 16.10
C ASP A 342 0.59 0.20 15.60
N TRP A 343 1.79 0.79 15.59
CA TRP A 343 3.04 0.08 15.27
C TRP A 343 3.36 -1.05 16.26
N LEU A 344 3.22 -0.80 17.58
CA LEU A 344 3.45 -1.81 18.63
C LEU A 344 2.50 -3.00 18.49
N ILE A 345 1.21 -2.72 18.25
CA ILE A 345 0.17 -3.73 18.03
C ILE A 345 0.48 -4.54 16.77
N ALA A 346 0.86 -3.89 15.68
CA ALA A 346 1.24 -4.57 14.44
C ALA A 346 2.45 -5.50 14.61
N ARG A 347 3.46 -5.05 15.38
CA ARG A 347 4.65 -5.87 15.68
C ARG A 347 4.30 -7.12 16.49
N LEU A 348 3.40 -7.00 17.46
CA LEU A 348 2.94 -8.14 18.28
C LEU A 348 2.07 -9.12 17.49
N THR A 349 1.11 -8.60 16.72
CA THR A 349 0.10 -9.42 16.04
C THR A 349 0.51 -9.89 14.64
N GLY A 350 1.53 -9.27 14.04
CA GLY A 350 1.91 -9.50 12.64
C GLY A 350 0.95 -8.87 11.64
N THR A 351 -0.03 -8.08 12.09
CA THR A 351 -1.01 -7.42 11.21
C THR A 351 -0.60 -5.96 10.98
N LEU A 352 -0.24 -5.62 9.75
CA LEU A 352 0.19 -4.25 9.39
C LEU A 352 -0.88 -3.20 9.74
N ALA A 353 -0.38 -2.06 10.19
CA ALA A 353 -1.08 -1.14 11.07
C ALA A 353 -1.86 -0.05 10.33
N THR A 354 -1.24 0.49 9.29
CA THR A 354 -1.76 1.63 8.56
C THR A 354 -2.32 1.21 7.22
N ASP A 355 -3.58 1.58 6.99
CA ASP A 355 -4.36 1.27 5.79
C ASP A 355 -4.45 -0.23 5.50
N GLY A 356 -5.11 -0.96 6.40
CA GLY A 356 -5.69 -2.26 6.06
C GLY A 356 -6.64 -2.08 4.88
N VAL A 357 -6.11 -2.16 3.67
CA VAL A 357 -6.85 -2.23 2.43
C VAL A 357 -6.79 -3.69 2.04
N VAL A 358 -7.91 -4.37 2.20
CA VAL A 358 -8.08 -5.67 1.55
C VAL A 358 -8.65 -5.38 0.16
N ALA A 359 -8.08 -6.05 -0.83
CA ALA A 359 -8.51 -5.90 -2.21
C ALA A 359 -8.53 -7.26 -2.88
N ALA A 360 -9.58 -7.49 -3.66
CA ALA A 360 -9.70 -8.53 -4.64
C ALA A 360 -9.75 -7.85 -6.00
N SER A 361 -9.09 -8.44 -6.98
CA SER A 361 -9.13 -7.97 -8.36
C SER A 361 -9.00 -9.16 -9.28
N LEU A 362 -9.76 -9.17 -10.37
CA LEU A 362 -9.54 -10.16 -11.42
C LEU A 362 -8.16 -9.89 -12.04
N THR A 363 -7.23 -10.80 -11.80
CA THR A 363 -5.90 -10.73 -12.42
C THR A 363 -6.05 -10.82 -13.94
N ALA A 364 -5.07 -10.29 -14.67
CA ALA A 364 -5.07 -10.44 -16.13
C ALA A 364 -5.09 -11.92 -16.55
N ALA A 365 -4.47 -12.80 -15.77
CA ALA A 365 -4.46 -14.24 -15.99
C ALA A 365 -5.83 -14.89 -15.75
N GLU A 366 -6.54 -14.52 -14.68
CA GLU A 366 -7.91 -15.00 -14.44
C GLU A 366 -8.86 -14.47 -15.52
N ARG A 367 -8.71 -13.20 -15.93
CA ARG A 367 -9.45 -12.65 -17.07
C ARG A 367 -9.19 -13.44 -18.34
N MET A 368 -7.93 -13.80 -18.61
CA MET A 368 -7.59 -14.62 -19.77
C MET A 368 -8.11 -16.04 -19.62
N GLN A 369 -8.06 -16.67 -18.44
CA GLN A 369 -8.58 -18.01 -18.22
C GLN A 369 -10.11 -18.07 -18.35
N ASP A 370 -10.82 -17.05 -17.89
CA ASP A 370 -12.28 -16.97 -18.05
C ASP A 370 -12.66 -16.66 -19.49
N LEU A 371 -11.88 -15.80 -20.17
CA LEU A 371 -11.98 -15.64 -21.63
C LEU A 371 -11.64 -16.94 -22.36
N GLU A 372 -10.67 -17.72 -21.91
CA GLU A 372 -10.28 -19.03 -22.46
C GLU A 372 -11.32 -20.11 -22.17
N ARG A 373 -12.00 -20.12 -21.01
CA ARG A 373 -13.11 -21.05 -20.72
C ARG A 373 -14.36 -20.69 -21.50
N SER A 374 -14.70 -19.40 -21.54
CA SER A 374 -15.82 -18.88 -22.33
C SER A 374 -15.56 -19.10 -23.83
N SER A 375 -14.34 -18.87 -24.29
CA SER A 375 -13.94 -19.16 -25.66
C SER A 375 -13.78 -20.66 -25.90
N ALA A 376 -13.38 -21.51 -24.95
CA ALA A 376 -13.32 -22.97 -25.10
C ALA A 376 -14.73 -23.57 -25.25
N ALA A 377 -15.71 -23.09 -24.48
CA ALA A 377 -17.12 -23.43 -24.68
C ALA A 377 -17.60 -23.03 -26.10
N LEU A 378 -17.11 -21.91 -26.63
CA LEU A 378 -17.37 -21.46 -28.01
C LEU A 378 -16.49 -22.15 -29.08
N MET A 379 -15.29 -22.66 -28.71
CA MET A 379 -14.25 -23.21 -29.59
C MET A 379 -14.30 -24.73 -29.73
N THR A 380 -15.04 -25.46 -28.90
CA THR A 380 -15.43 -26.86 -29.21
C THR A 380 -16.15 -26.99 -30.57
N ARG A 381 -16.50 -25.84 -31.19
CA ARG A 381 -17.17 -25.76 -32.48
C ARG A 381 -16.28 -25.39 -33.67
N ARG A 382 -15.03 -24.97 -33.48
CA ARG A 382 -14.16 -24.52 -34.59
C ARG A 382 -12.70 -24.75 -34.28
N SER A 383 -12.23 -25.95 -34.54
CA SER A 383 -10.81 -26.20 -34.79
C SER A 383 -10.45 -25.71 -36.19
N ALA A 384 -9.22 -25.20 -36.31
CA ALA A 384 -8.37 -25.10 -37.51
C ALA A 384 -7.97 -23.67 -37.93
N LEU A 385 -6.70 -23.38 -37.62
CA LEU A 385 -5.63 -22.84 -38.48
C LEU A 385 -4.98 -21.50 -38.12
N ASP A 386 -3.67 -21.67 -37.86
CA ASP A 386 -2.49 -20.94 -38.30
C ASP A 386 -2.08 -19.60 -37.67
N LEU A 387 -1.00 -19.75 -36.87
CA LEU A 387 -0.04 -18.75 -36.44
C LEU A 387 0.87 -18.31 -37.60
N ALA A 388 1.11 -17.01 -37.70
CA ALA A 388 2.39 -16.47 -38.16
C ALA A 388 2.69 -15.08 -37.54
N PHE A 389 3.62 -15.08 -36.58
CA PHE A 389 4.68 -14.11 -36.25
C PHE A 389 4.62 -12.64 -36.71
N ILE A 390 4.93 -11.70 -35.78
CA ILE A 390 5.76 -10.49 -36.06
C ILE A 390 6.71 -10.15 -34.86
N PRO A 391 8.04 -10.00 -35.09
CA PRO A 391 9.04 -9.68 -34.07
C PRO A 391 9.48 -8.20 -34.13
N LEU A 392 8.92 -7.32 -33.30
CA LEU A 392 9.39 -5.92 -33.19
C LEU A 392 9.59 -5.41 -31.76
N LEU A 393 9.08 -6.13 -30.76
CA LEU A 393 9.24 -5.81 -29.35
C LEU A 393 10.71 -5.89 -28.82
N PRO A 394 11.57 -6.84 -29.26
CA PRO A 394 12.91 -6.98 -28.70
C PRO A 394 13.83 -5.79 -29.01
N ALA A 395 13.70 -5.19 -30.19
CA ALA A 395 14.56 -4.08 -30.63
C ALA A 395 14.27 -2.78 -29.86
N LEU A 396 13.01 -2.55 -29.47
CA LEU A 396 12.60 -1.37 -28.71
C LEU A 396 13.06 -1.42 -27.25
N ILE A 397 13.07 -2.63 -26.67
CA ILE A 397 13.55 -2.88 -25.30
C ILE A 397 15.08 -2.72 -25.23
N LEU A 398 15.81 -3.14 -26.26
CA LEU A 398 17.27 -2.99 -26.33
C LEU A 398 17.71 -1.52 -26.39
N ALA A 399 17.03 -0.69 -27.20
CA ALA A 399 17.36 0.74 -27.35
C ALA A 399 17.09 1.55 -26.06
N MET A 400 16.06 1.19 -25.27
CA MET A 400 15.80 1.83 -23.98
C MET A 400 16.84 1.44 -22.91
N LEU A 401 17.35 0.20 -22.94
CA LEU A 401 18.36 -0.28 -21.99
C LEU A 401 19.72 0.40 -22.18
N GLU A 402 20.15 0.67 -23.42
CA GLU A 402 21.38 1.44 -23.69
C GLU A 402 21.28 2.90 -23.22
N ALA A 403 20.13 3.55 -23.40
CA ALA A 403 19.92 4.94 -22.95
C ALA A 403 19.95 5.07 -21.42
N ILE A 404 19.50 4.04 -20.69
CA ILE A 404 19.47 4.03 -19.21
C ILE A 404 20.86 3.68 -18.62
N THR A 405 21.67 2.91 -19.35
CA THR A 405 22.98 2.42 -18.89
C THR A 405 24.18 3.24 -19.39
N GLY A 406 23.96 4.21 -20.28
CA GLY A 406 25.00 4.99 -20.96
C GLY A 406 26.14 5.48 -20.06
N GLY A 407 27.35 5.04 -20.40
CA GLY A 407 28.59 5.74 -20.05
C GLY A 407 29.58 5.03 -19.12
N ARG A 408 29.90 3.75 -19.39
CA ARG A 408 31.21 3.18 -18.99
C ARG A 408 32.02 2.88 -20.24
N ARG A 409 32.71 3.89 -20.77
CA ARG A 409 33.95 3.76 -21.55
C ARG A 409 34.51 5.17 -21.71
N TRP A 410 35.83 5.26 -21.80
CA TRP A 410 36.69 6.45 -21.80
C TRP A 410 37.20 6.90 -20.42
N SER A 411 38.16 6.11 -19.90
CA SER A 411 39.47 6.64 -19.47
C SER A 411 40.47 5.47 -19.40
N ARG A 412 41.38 5.41 -20.38
CA ARG A 412 42.78 5.09 -20.11
C ARG A 412 43.46 6.40 -19.72
#